data_AF-A0A117SSU0-F1
#
_entry.id   AF-A0A117SSU0-F1
#
_cell.length_a   1.000
_cell.length_b   1.000
_cell.length_c   1.000
_cell.angle_alpha   90.00
_cell.angle_beta   90.00
_cell.angle_gamma   90.00
#
_symmetry.space_group_name_H-M   'P 1'
#
loop_
_entity.id
_entity.type
_entity.pdbx_description
1 polymer ?
#
loop_
_entity_poly.entity_id
_entity_poly.type
_entity_poly.pdbx_seq_one_letter_code
_entity_poly.pdbx_strand_id
1 'polypeptide(L)'
;MGLNKNLVYIALMDLTAALLAVLGLMAVFTGYCISKPRLFPLQYAVCARLHLDLLPPLAILVGSVHAIAGFSLWLTRVKKGADLYIWIFGIALTSYLIYISMAET
;
A
#
# COMPACT_ATOMS: atom_id res chain seq x y z
N MET A 1 -0.38 -18.55 -25.67
CA MET A 1 0.62 -18.66 -24.58
C MET A 1 -0.01 -18.08 -23.32
N GLY A 2 -0.21 -18.88 -22.27
CA GLY A 2 -0.76 -18.38 -21.01
C GLY A 2 0.26 -17.58 -20.23
N LEU A 3 -0.16 -16.50 -19.58
CA LEU A 3 0.69 -15.66 -18.72
C LEU A 3 1.12 -16.47 -17.48
N ASN A 4 2.42 -16.50 -17.17
CA ASN A 4 2.90 -17.20 -15.97
C ASN A 4 2.57 -16.38 -14.71
N LYS A 5 1.52 -16.80 -13.99
CA LYS A 5 1.03 -16.12 -12.77
C LYS A 5 2.11 -15.86 -11.72
N ASN A 6 3.09 -16.76 -11.58
CA ASN A 6 4.15 -16.58 -10.59
C ASN A 6 5.05 -15.38 -10.93
N LEU A 7 5.40 -15.22 -12.21
CA LEU A 7 6.19 -14.07 -12.66
C LEU A 7 5.43 -12.76 -12.46
N VAL A 8 4.11 -12.76 -12.69
CA VAL A 8 3.26 -11.60 -12.46
C VAL A 8 3.24 -11.21 -10.99
N TYR A 9 3.05 -12.17 -10.08
CA TYR A 9 3.04 -11.87 -8.65
C TYR A 9 4.40 -11.39 -8.13
N ILE A 10 5.50 -11.97 -8.60
CA ILE A 10 6.86 -11.49 -8.26
C ILE A 10 7.05 -10.04 -8.74
N ALA A 11 6.72 -9.75 -9.99
CA ALA A 11 6.83 -8.39 -10.53
C ALA A 11 5.96 -7.38 -9.77
N LEU A 12 4.74 -7.77 -9.38
CA LEU A 12 3.87 -6.94 -8.54
C LEU A 12 4.48 -6.70 -7.16
N MET A 13 5.05 -7.73 -6.53
CA MET A 13 5.72 -7.59 -5.24
C MET A 13 6.92 -6.66 -5.31
N ASP A 14 7.78 -6.79 -6.31
CA ASP A 14 8.97 -5.96 -6.45
C ASP A 14 8.61 -4.49 -6.69
N LEU A 15 7.65 -4.23 -7.57
CA LEU A 15 7.15 -2.88 -7.85
C LEU A 15 6.52 -2.25 -6.60
N THR A 16 5.65 -2.99 -5.93
CA THR A 16 4.96 -2.48 -4.73
C THR A 16 5.89 -2.36 -3.53
N ALA A 17 6.93 -3.19 -3.41
CA ALA A 17 7.97 -3.04 -2.39
C ALA A 17 8.76 -1.74 -2.58
N ALA A 18 9.15 -1.42 -3.81
CA ALA A 18 9.83 -0.16 -4.12
C ALA A 18 8.94 1.04 -3.78
N LEU A 19 7.65 0.99 -4.15
CA LEU A 19 6.69 2.04 -3.81
C LEU A 19 6.47 2.17 -2.30
N LEU A 20 6.33 1.05 -1.58
CA LEU A 20 6.19 1.04 -0.12
C LEU A 20 7.42 1.60 0.59
N ALA A 21 8.63 1.37 0.07
CA ALA A 21 9.84 1.96 0.61
C ALA A 21 9.79 3.50 0.53
N VAL A 22 9.37 4.05 -0.62
CA VAL A 22 9.20 5.50 -0.79
C VAL A 22 8.10 6.04 0.12
N LEU A 23 6.93 5.40 0.13
CA LEU A 23 5.78 5.82 0.95
C LEU A 23 6.09 5.75 2.45
N GLY A 24 6.77 4.69 2.90
CA GLY A 24 7.20 4.53 4.29
C GLY A 24 8.19 5.61 4.70
N LEU A 25 9.16 5.93 3.85
CA LEU A 25 10.10 7.02 4.10
C LEU A 25 9.37 8.38 4.16
N MET A 26 8.43 8.64 3.25
CA MET A 26 7.59 9.83 3.29
C MET A 26 6.76 9.92 4.58
N ALA A 27 6.17 8.80 5.03
CA ALA A 27 5.40 8.75 6.28
C ALA A 27 6.27 9.10 7.48
N VAL A 28 7.50 8.57 7.54
CA VAL A 28 8.47 8.92 8.59
C VAL A 28 8.81 10.41 8.55
N PHE A 29 9.19 10.96 7.39
CA PHE A 29 9.55 12.37 7.27
C PHE A 29 8.40 13.32 7.63
N THR A 30 7.21 13.04 7.13
CA THR A 30 6.03 13.88 7.39
C THR A 30 5.57 13.77 8.84
N GLY A 31 5.64 12.59 9.46
CA GLY A 31 5.38 12.43 10.90
C GLY A 31 6.38 13.18 11.79
N TYR A 32 7.67 13.17 11.43
CA TYR A 32 8.68 13.98 12.12
C TYR A 32 8.48 15.48 11.91
N CYS A 33 8.10 15.91 10.70
CA CYS A 33 7.78 17.30 10.41
C CYS A 33 6.60 17.82 11.24
N ILE A 34 5.53 17.02 11.38
CA ILE A 34 4.35 17.37 12.19
C ILE A 34 4.71 17.45 13.68
N SER A 35 5.46 16.46 14.18
CA SER A 35 5.82 16.39 15.61
C SER A 35 6.91 17.38 16.03
N LYS A 36 7.80 17.79 15.12
CA LYS A 36 8.92 18.70 15.39
C LYS A 36 9.03 19.80 14.33
N PRO A 37 8.04 20.71 14.22
CA PRO A 37 7.95 21.67 13.12
C PRO A 37 9.12 22.68 13.05
N ARG A 38 9.85 22.89 14.16
CA ARG A 38 11.02 23.78 14.19
C ARG A 38 12.28 23.18 13.57
N LEU A 39 12.32 21.85 13.40
CA LEU A 39 13.50 21.14 12.88
C LEU A 39 13.41 20.87 11.37
N PHE A 40 12.26 21.14 10.75
CA PHE A 40 12.02 20.88 9.34
C PHE A 40 11.75 22.17 8.59
N PRO A 41 12.27 22.32 7.36
CA PRO A 41 12.05 23.53 6.55
C PRO A 41 10.66 23.58 5.90
N LEU A 42 9.88 22.50 5.98
CA LEU A 42 8.53 22.41 5.41
C LEU A 42 7.49 22.94 6.38
N GLN A 43 6.48 23.62 5.84
CA GLN A 43 5.36 24.12 6.65
C GLN A 43 4.53 22.96 7.22
N TYR A 44 4.11 23.11 8.49
CA TYR A 44 3.26 22.14 9.18
C TYR A 44 2.04 21.72 8.36
N ALA A 45 1.32 22.70 7.76
CA ALA A 45 0.13 22.42 6.97
C ALA A 45 0.40 21.50 5.77
N VAL A 46 1.55 21.65 5.12
CA VAL A 46 1.97 20.78 4.01
C VAL A 46 2.25 19.37 4.50
N CYS A 47 2.98 19.25 5.61
CA CYS A 47 3.29 17.96 6.21
C CYS A 47 2.04 17.24 6.72
N ALA A 48 1.13 17.95 7.38
CA ALA A 48 -0.15 17.43 7.87
C ALA A 48 -1.01 16.91 6.71
N ARG A 49 -1.18 17.70 5.64
CA ARG A 49 -1.93 17.30 4.45
C ARG A 49 -1.34 16.05 3.79
N LEU A 50 -0.02 15.99 3.64
CA LEU A 50 0.66 14.82 3.08
C LEU A 50 0.45 13.58 3.96
N HIS A 51 0.61 13.72 5.29
CA HIS A 51 0.58 12.61 6.22
C HIS A 51 -0.82 12.06 6.49
N LEU A 52 -1.82 12.94 6.53
CA LEU A 52 -3.19 12.59 6.92
C LEU A 52 -4.07 12.30 5.70
N ASP A 53 -3.92 13.06 4.61
CA ASP A 53 -4.87 12.97 3.50
C ASP A 53 -4.32 12.12 2.34
N LEU A 54 -3.03 12.26 2.02
CA LEU A 54 -2.45 11.62 0.83
C LEU A 54 -1.82 10.26 1.12
N LEU A 55 -0.99 10.17 2.17
CA LEU A 55 -0.23 8.94 2.45
C LEU A 55 -1.11 7.76 2.84
N PRO A 56 -2.16 7.89 3.68
CA PRO A 56 -2.98 6.74 4.07
C PRO A 56 -3.65 6.02 2.89
N PRO A 57 -4.39 6.67 1.98
CA PRO A 57 -5.03 5.96 0.86
C PRO A 57 -4.00 5.35 -0.10
N LEU A 58 -2.86 6.00 -0.35
CA LEU A 58 -1.78 5.44 -1.17
C LEU A 58 -1.13 4.22 -0.52
N ALA A 59 -0.85 4.29 0.78
CA ALA A 59 -0.28 3.18 1.53
C ALA A 59 -1.24 1.98 1.62
N ILE A 60 -2.54 2.23 1.78
CA ILE A 60 -3.58 1.19 1.71
C ILE A 60 -3.55 0.54 0.34
N LEU A 61 -3.63 1.32 -0.74
CA LEU A 61 -3.65 0.77 -2.11
C LEU A 61 -2.42 -0.09 -2.41
N VAL A 62 -1.22 0.46 -2.23
CA VAL A 62 0.03 -0.23 -2.58
C VAL A 62 0.30 -1.39 -1.62
N GLY A 63 0.07 -1.19 -0.32
CA GLY A 63 0.26 -2.20 0.72
C GLY A 63 -0.67 -3.39 0.53
N SER A 64 -1.94 -3.15 0.19
CA SER A 64 -2.89 -4.22 -0.09
C SER A 64 -2.50 -5.00 -1.33
N VAL A 65 -2.13 -4.34 -2.43
CA VAL A 65 -1.65 -5.06 -3.64
C VAL A 65 -0.41 -5.90 -3.33
N HIS A 66 0.55 -5.37 -2.57
CA HIS A 66 1.74 -6.10 -2.14
C HIS A 66 1.37 -7.37 -1.34
N ALA A 67 0.51 -7.21 -0.33
CA ALA A 67 0.07 -8.30 0.54
C ALA A 67 -0.71 -9.37 -0.24
N ILE A 68 -1.66 -8.95 -1.10
CA ILE A 68 -2.47 -9.84 -1.95
C ILE A 68 -1.56 -10.62 -2.90
N ALA A 69 -0.60 -9.96 -3.56
CA ALA A 69 0.33 -10.60 -4.48
C ALA A 69 1.23 -11.62 -3.76
N GLY A 70 1.81 -11.24 -2.62
CA GLY A 70 2.65 -12.15 -1.82
C GLY A 70 1.89 -13.35 -1.30
N PHE A 71 0.67 -13.14 -0.79
CA PHE A 71 -0.17 -14.25 -0.34
C PHE A 71 -0.65 -15.12 -1.51
N SER A 72 -0.94 -14.53 -2.67
CA SER A 72 -1.28 -15.29 -3.89
C SER A 72 -0.11 -16.16 -4.37
N LEU A 73 1.13 -15.64 -4.34
CA LEU A 73 2.34 -16.39 -4.69
C LEU A 73 2.61 -17.55 -3.72
N TRP A 74 2.29 -17.36 -2.44
CA TRP A 74 2.34 -18.46 -1.47
C TRP A 74 1.25 -19.49 -1.76
N LEU A 75 0.01 -19.06 -2.03
CA LEU A 75 -1.11 -19.95 -2.31
C LEU A 75 -0.92 -20.80 -3.57
N THR A 76 -0.25 -20.29 -4.61
CA THR A 76 0.02 -21.11 -5.81
C THR A 76 0.87 -22.34 -5.50
N ARG A 77 1.59 -22.35 -4.38
CA ARG A 77 2.37 -23.50 -3.86
C ARG A 77 1.53 -24.48 -3.03
N VAL A 78 0.43 -24.01 -2.44
CA VAL A 78 -0.43 -24.80 -1.54
C VAL A 78 -1.66 -25.34 -2.27
N LYS A 79 -2.42 -24.48 -2.96
CA LYS A 79 -3.65 -24.82 -3.66
C LYS A 79 -3.81 -23.97 -4.93
N LYS A 80 -3.55 -24.58 -6.09
CA LYS A 80 -3.75 -23.92 -7.38
C LYS A 80 -5.19 -23.46 -7.55
N GLY A 81 -5.38 -22.22 -8.01
CA GLY A 81 -6.69 -21.62 -8.28
C GLY A 81 -7.35 -20.94 -7.07
N ALA A 82 -6.81 -21.10 -5.86
CA ALA A 82 -7.32 -20.40 -4.68
C ALA A 82 -6.95 -18.90 -4.64
N ASP A 83 -6.01 -18.47 -5.50
CA ASP A 83 -5.57 -17.08 -5.65
C ASP A 83 -6.73 -16.12 -5.95
N LEU A 84 -7.72 -16.58 -6.73
CA LEU A 84 -8.88 -15.76 -7.09
C LEU A 84 -9.65 -15.26 -5.86
N TYR A 85 -9.84 -16.11 -4.84
CA TYR A 85 -10.58 -15.74 -3.63
C TYR A 85 -9.86 -14.66 -2.82
N ILE A 86 -8.53 -14.69 -2.83
CA ILE A 86 -7.71 -13.69 -2.14
C ILE A 86 -7.76 -12.35 -2.85
N TRP A 87 -7.76 -12.35 -4.19
CA TRP A 87 -7.97 -11.12 -4.94
C TRP A 87 -9.34 -10.51 -4.68
N ILE A 88 -10.40 -11.32 -4.67
CA ILE A 88 -11.76 -10.82 -4.38
C ILE A 88 -11.85 -10.22 -2.98
N PHE A 89 -11.43 -10.99 -1.97
CA PHE A 89 -11.46 -10.54 -0.58
C PHE A 89 -10.56 -9.32 -0.36
N GLY A 90 -9.35 -9.37 -0.93
CA GLY A 90 -8.37 -8.29 -0.85
C GLY A 90 -8.89 -6.99 -1.47
N ILE A 91 -9.49 -7.04 -2.66
CA ILE A 91 -10.08 -5.85 -3.30
C ILE A 91 -11.22 -5.28 -2.45
N ALA A 92 -12.09 -6.13 -1.92
CA ALA A 92 -13.20 -5.69 -1.06
C ALA A 92 -12.69 -4.98 0.21
N LEU A 93 -11.73 -5.59 0.90
CA LEU A 93 -11.13 -5.01 2.10
C LEU A 93 -10.37 -3.70 1.79
N THR A 94 -9.61 -3.68 0.70
CA THR A 94 -8.88 -2.47 0.26
C THR A 94 -9.85 -1.33 -0.01
N SER A 95 -10.94 -1.61 -0.73
CA SER A 95 -11.96 -0.62 -1.06
C SER A 95 -12.62 -0.05 0.20
N TYR A 96 -12.91 -0.91 1.17
CA TYR A 96 -13.45 -0.49 2.47
C TYR A 96 -12.47 0.39 3.26
N LEU A 97 -11.19 0.03 3.30
CA LEU A 97 -10.16 0.81 3.99
C LEU A 97 -9.93 2.17 3.32
N ILE A 98 -9.94 2.23 1.98
CA ILE A 98 -9.87 3.50 1.25
C ILE A 98 -11.07 4.37 1.59
N TYR A 99 -12.28 3.80 1.57
CA TYR A 99 -13.50 4.50 1.96
C TYR A 99 -13.38 5.11 3.36
N ILE A 100 -12.96 4.33 4.37
CA ILE A 100 -12.74 4.84 5.73
C ILE A 100 -11.70 5.96 5.74
N SER A 101 -10.57 5.77 5.05
CA SER A 101 -9.47 6.76 5.04
C SER A 101 -9.87 8.11 4.44
N MET A 102 -10.92 8.14 3.62
CA MET A 102 -11.43 9.36 2.98
C MET A 102 -12.73 9.88 3.63
N ALA A 103 -13.38 9.11 4.49
CA ALA A 103 -14.68 9.47 5.07
C ALA A 103 -14.58 10.55 6.16
N GLU A 104 -13.38 10.80 6.69
CA GLU A 104 -13.14 11.75 7.79
C GLU A 104 -12.25 12.95 7.39
N THR A 105 -11.90 13.08 6.11
CA THR A 105 -11.20 14.25 5.54
C THR A 105 -12.19 15.23 4.94
#